data_AF-A0A1V2M560-F1
#
_entry.id   AF-A0A1V2M560-F1
#
_cell.length_a   1.000
_cell.length_b   1.000
_cell.length_c   1.000
_cell.angle_alpha   90.00
_cell.angle_beta   90.00
_cell.angle_gamma   90.00
#
_symmetry.space_group_name_H-M   'P 1'
#
loop_
_entity.id
_entity.type
_entity.pdbx_description
1 polymer ?
#
loop_
_entity_poly.entity_id
_entity_poly.type
_entity_poly.pdbx_seq_one_letter_code
_entity_poly.pdbx_strand_id
1 'polypeptide(L)'
;MKNLIDEYCLENNVDTNRIYVYGASAGGYMTTRMAVTYPDMFAAVVPICPAIDLAAKSGGVKTSKVDLQKLKDNNIWLIHSKNDPVVNFEQTTSWIKKILPKAELSAYDNVVVGGNYYSGHSAWIYVAKNMPINANGETLWEWTANQTLE
;
A
#
# COMPACT_ATOMS: atom_id res chain seq x y z
N MET A 1 3.84 -3.10 -17.05
CA MET A 1 3.34 -2.08 -16.11
C MET A 1 4.22 -0.83 -16.09
N LYS A 2 5.50 -0.88 -15.72
CA LYS A 2 6.37 0.31 -15.76
C LYS A 2 6.37 1.00 -17.13
N ASN A 3 6.63 0.29 -18.22
CA ASN A 3 6.63 0.88 -19.56
C ASN A 3 5.31 1.59 -19.90
N LEU A 4 4.17 1.04 -19.46
CA LEU A 4 2.86 1.67 -19.67
C LEU A 4 2.73 2.98 -18.88
N ILE A 5 3.25 3.02 -17.64
CA ILE A 5 3.26 4.25 -16.84
C ILE A 5 4.18 5.28 -17.49
N ASP A 6 5.39 4.87 -17.91
CA ASP A 6 6.35 5.76 -18.58
C ASP A 6 5.75 6.33 -19.87
N GLU A 7 5.17 5.48 -20.72
CA GLU A 7 4.50 5.87 -21.97
C GLU A 7 3.35 6.85 -21.70
N TYR A 8 2.48 6.54 -20.74
CA TYR A 8 1.40 7.45 -20.35
C TYR A 8 1.92 8.81 -19.86
N CYS A 9 3.00 8.83 -19.07
CA CYS A 9 3.61 10.09 -18.61
C CYS A 9 4.25 10.89 -19.73
N LEU A 10 4.79 10.24 -20.77
CA LEU A 10 5.34 10.92 -21.95
C LEU A 10 4.25 11.55 -22.82
N GLU A 11 3.09 10.90 -22.90
CA GLU A 11 1.98 11.31 -23.78
C GLU A 11 1.01 12.30 -23.13
N ASN A 12 1.10 12.50 -21.80
CA ASN A 12 0.15 13.29 -21.03
C ASN A 12 0.86 14.29 -20.11
N ASN A 13 0.13 15.31 -19.65
CA ASN A 13 0.64 16.28 -18.68
C ASN A 13 0.62 15.70 -17.25
N VAL A 14 1.54 14.79 -16.97
CA VAL A 14 1.71 14.14 -15.66
C VAL A 14 2.94 14.71 -14.97
N ASP A 15 2.80 15.07 -13.70
CA ASP A 15 3.95 15.39 -12.85
C ASP A 15 4.64 14.08 -12.42
N THR A 16 5.77 13.78 -13.06
CA THR A 16 6.52 12.54 -12.81
C THR A 16 7.15 12.48 -11.42
N ASN A 17 7.24 13.60 -10.70
CA ASN A 17 7.72 13.62 -9.32
C ASN A 17 6.61 13.24 -8.32
N ARG A 18 5.36 13.12 -8.78
CA ARG A 18 4.17 12.85 -7.94
C ARG A 18 3.35 11.68 -8.47
N ILE A 19 4.04 10.58 -8.81
CA ILE A 19 3.40 9.32 -9.16
C ILE A 19 3.17 8.53 -7.86
N TYR A 20 1.92 8.11 -7.62
CA TYR A 20 1.53 7.35 -6.44
C TYR A 20 1.00 5.98 -6.83
N VAL A 21 1.24 4.97 -6.00
CA VAL A 21 0.75 3.61 -6.27
C VAL A 21 -0.05 3.05 -5.10
N TYR A 22 -1.24 2.56 -5.42
CA TYR A 22 -2.19 1.96 -4.49
C TYR A 22 -2.62 0.60 -5.01
N GLY A 23 -2.96 -0.30 -4.10
CA GLY A 23 -3.59 -1.55 -4.50
C GLY A 23 -4.05 -2.36 -3.31
N ALA A 24 -5.11 -3.14 -3.53
CA ALA A 24 -5.74 -3.97 -2.52
C ALA A 24 -5.54 -5.46 -2.80
N SER A 25 -5.37 -6.28 -1.76
CA SER A 25 -5.28 -7.74 -1.86
C SER A 25 -4.12 -8.19 -2.76
N ALA A 26 -4.39 -8.93 -3.85
CA ALA A 26 -3.41 -9.21 -4.90
C ALA A 26 -2.80 -7.94 -5.51
N GLY A 27 -3.59 -6.88 -5.65
CA GLY A 27 -3.11 -5.54 -6.03
C GLY A 27 -2.23 -4.90 -4.97
N GLY A 28 -2.45 -5.19 -3.69
CA GLY A 28 -1.58 -4.76 -2.59
C GLY A 28 -0.23 -5.47 -2.63
N TYR A 29 -0.21 -6.76 -2.96
CA TYR A 29 1.03 -7.47 -3.30
C TYR A 29 1.74 -6.83 -4.50
N MET A 30 1.02 -6.53 -5.60
CA MET A 30 1.63 -5.91 -6.78
C MET A 30 2.14 -4.49 -6.51
N THR A 31 1.45 -3.72 -5.65
CA THR A 31 1.92 -2.41 -5.17
C THR A 31 3.27 -2.55 -4.47
N THR A 32 3.38 -3.48 -3.53
CA THR A 32 4.64 -3.80 -2.86
C THR A 32 5.72 -4.23 -3.86
N ARG A 33 5.38 -5.09 -4.84
CA ARG A 33 6.35 -5.53 -5.85
C ARG A 33 6.83 -4.42 -6.77
N MET A 34 5.94 -3.53 -7.20
CA MET A 34 6.28 -2.38 -8.02
C MET A 34 7.26 -1.47 -7.27
N ALA A 35 6.94 -1.13 -6.03
CA ALA A 35 7.81 -0.32 -5.19
C ALA A 35 9.17 -0.99 -4.94
N VAL A 36 9.21 -2.30 -4.68
CA VAL A 36 10.48 -3.03 -4.48
C VAL A 36 11.34 -3.05 -5.75
N THR A 37 10.70 -3.18 -6.91
CA THR A 37 11.39 -3.29 -8.21
C THR A 37 11.86 -1.93 -8.71
N TYR A 38 11.10 -0.87 -8.39
CA TYR A 38 11.35 0.51 -8.83
C TYR A 38 11.25 1.45 -7.61
N PRO A 39 12.21 1.40 -6.68
CA PRO A 39 12.12 2.09 -5.39
C PRO A 39 12.08 3.62 -5.48
N ASP A 40 12.59 4.19 -6.57
CA ASP A 40 12.64 5.64 -6.76
C ASP A 40 11.57 6.13 -7.76
N MET A 41 10.55 5.30 -8.09
CA MET A 41 9.52 5.63 -9.08
C MET A 41 8.27 6.29 -8.46
N PHE A 42 7.96 5.99 -7.20
CA PHE A 42 6.70 6.40 -6.58
C PHE A 42 6.97 7.34 -5.41
N ALA A 43 6.37 8.53 -5.46
CA ALA A 43 6.42 9.48 -4.36
C ALA A 43 5.70 8.97 -3.12
N ALA A 44 4.69 8.10 -3.30
CA ALA A 44 3.98 7.44 -2.21
C ALA A 44 3.50 6.03 -2.61
N VAL A 45 3.53 5.11 -1.65
CA VAL A 45 3.18 3.70 -1.85
C VAL A 45 2.16 3.29 -0.77
N VAL A 46 0.99 2.80 -1.20
CA VAL A 46 -0.10 2.47 -0.28
C VAL A 46 -0.60 1.04 -0.51
N PRO A 47 0.07 0.03 0.08
CA PRO A 47 -0.37 -1.35 0.05
C PRO A 47 -1.55 -1.55 1.02
N ILE A 48 -2.66 -2.05 0.49
CA ILE A 48 -3.88 -2.35 1.25
C ILE A 48 -4.04 -3.87 1.32
N CYS A 49 -4.12 -4.41 2.54
CA CYS A 49 -4.19 -5.85 2.84
C CYS A 49 -3.33 -6.71 1.87
N PRO A 50 -2.02 -6.46 1.78
CA PRO A 50 -1.20 -6.95 0.68
C PRO A 50 -0.99 -8.46 0.79
N ALA A 51 -1.46 -9.22 -0.22
CA ALA A 51 -1.47 -10.69 -0.25
C ALA A 51 -0.08 -11.32 -0.49
N ILE A 52 0.96 -10.82 0.20
CA ILE A 52 2.36 -11.25 0.02
C ILE A 52 2.62 -12.68 0.52
N ASP A 53 1.81 -13.17 1.46
CA ASP A 53 1.81 -14.52 2.01
C ASP A 53 1.18 -15.54 1.06
N LEU A 54 0.24 -15.10 0.24
CA LEU A 54 -0.41 -15.91 -0.79
C LEU A 54 0.34 -15.88 -2.14
N ALA A 55 1.11 -14.82 -2.41
CA ALA A 55 1.73 -14.57 -3.71
C ALA A 55 2.44 -15.78 -4.32
N ALA A 56 3.34 -16.44 -3.58
CA ALA A 56 4.11 -17.58 -4.09
C ALA A 56 3.24 -18.79 -4.46
N LYS A 57 2.13 -19.00 -3.74
CA LYS A 57 1.18 -20.08 -4.03
C LYS A 57 0.33 -19.78 -5.28
N SER A 58 0.22 -18.51 -5.64
CA SER A 58 -0.52 -18.02 -6.81
C SER A 58 0.37 -17.67 -8.01
N GLY A 59 1.61 -18.19 -8.05
CA GLY A 59 2.55 -17.96 -9.15
C GLY A 59 3.32 -16.63 -9.09
N GLY A 60 3.15 -15.86 -8.02
CA GLY A 60 3.93 -14.65 -7.74
C GLY A 60 5.28 -14.93 -7.09
N VAL A 61 6.06 -13.87 -6.89
CA VAL A 61 7.36 -13.93 -6.23
C VAL A 61 7.18 -13.74 -4.73
N LYS A 62 7.77 -14.63 -3.93
CA LYS A 62 7.79 -14.48 -2.47
C LYS A 62 8.48 -13.16 -2.09
N THR A 63 7.81 -12.35 -1.28
CA THR A 63 8.42 -11.12 -0.74
C THR A 63 9.37 -11.48 0.41
N SER A 64 10.62 -11.04 0.31
CA SER A 64 11.65 -11.25 1.33
C SER A 64 11.91 -10.00 2.17
N LYS A 65 12.64 -10.14 3.28
CA LYS A 65 13.11 -8.99 4.06
C LYS A 65 14.05 -8.09 3.23
N VAL A 66 14.91 -8.68 2.41
CA VAL A 66 15.84 -7.96 1.52
C VAL A 66 15.08 -7.16 0.47
N ASP A 67 13.95 -7.67 -0.02
CA ASP A 67 13.07 -6.91 -0.91
C ASP A 67 12.57 -5.64 -0.22
N LEU A 68 11.96 -5.77 0.96
CA LEU A 68 11.37 -4.65 1.68
C LEU A 68 12.42 -3.59 2.05
N GLN A 69 13.63 -4.01 2.42
CA GLN A 69 14.74 -3.08 2.74
C GLN A 69 15.13 -2.15 1.57
N LYS A 70 14.77 -2.48 0.32
CA LYS A 70 15.00 -1.58 -0.83
C LYS A 70 14.11 -0.34 -0.82
N LEU A 71 13.01 -0.36 -0.07
CA LEU A 71 12.02 0.72 -0.05
C LEU A 71 12.47 1.94 0.77
N LYS A 72 13.63 1.87 1.43
CA LYS A 72 14.26 2.99 2.19
C LYS A 72 13.33 3.69 3.21
N ASP A 73 12.27 3.04 3.65
CA ASP A 73 11.29 3.52 4.64
C ASP A 73 10.50 4.79 4.29
N ASN A 74 10.56 5.30 3.06
CA ASN A 74 9.96 6.61 2.74
C ASN A 74 8.57 6.46 2.09
N ASN A 75 7.63 7.25 2.62
CA ASN A 75 6.31 7.49 2.03
C ASN A 75 5.48 6.23 1.77
N ILE A 76 5.44 5.34 2.76
CA ILE A 76 4.60 4.13 2.73
C ILE A 76 3.48 4.26 3.76
N TRP A 77 2.25 3.97 3.37
CA TRP A 77 1.13 3.82 4.30
C TRP A 77 0.44 2.47 4.13
N LEU A 78 0.57 1.62 5.16
CA LEU A 78 -0.03 0.29 5.19
C LEU A 78 -1.44 0.34 5.77
N ILE A 79 -2.37 -0.35 5.12
CA ILE A 79 -3.79 -0.33 5.52
C ILE A 79 -4.33 -1.75 5.55
N HIS A 80 -4.93 -2.17 6.67
CA HIS A 80 -5.43 -3.55 6.82
C HIS A 80 -6.42 -3.66 7.98
N SER A 81 -7.39 -4.57 7.89
CA SER A 81 -8.16 -5.04 9.05
C SER A 81 -7.51 -6.28 9.67
N LYS A 82 -7.44 -6.36 11.00
CA LYS A 82 -6.86 -7.48 11.74
C LYS A 82 -7.69 -8.75 11.62
N ASN A 83 -9.01 -8.62 11.43
CA ASN A 83 -9.92 -9.74 11.22
C ASN A 83 -10.04 -10.16 9.75
N ASP A 84 -9.11 -9.78 8.87
CA ASP A 84 -9.10 -10.21 7.47
C ASP A 84 -9.04 -11.76 7.39
N PRO A 85 -10.08 -12.42 6.84
CA PRO A 85 -10.14 -13.87 6.77
C PRO A 85 -9.38 -14.45 5.58
N VAL A 86 -8.84 -13.61 4.68
CA VAL A 86 -8.18 -14.00 3.44
C VAL A 86 -6.68 -13.78 3.52
N VAL A 87 -6.26 -12.58 3.90
CA VAL A 87 -4.85 -12.20 4.01
C VAL A 87 -4.49 -12.03 5.48
N ASN A 88 -3.52 -12.79 5.97
CA ASN A 88 -3.23 -12.77 7.39
C ASN A 88 -2.52 -11.47 7.80
N PHE A 89 -3.15 -10.64 8.62
CA PHE A 89 -2.59 -9.37 9.09
C PHE A 89 -1.19 -9.50 9.71
N GLU A 90 -0.98 -10.49 10.56
CA GLU A 90 0.29 -10.68 11.29
C GLU A 90 1.44 -11.11 10.36
N GLN A 91 1.14 -11.98 9.40
CA GLN A 91 2.13 -12.48 8.43
C GLN A 91 2.40 -11.50 7.28
N THR A 92 1.58 -10.46 7.13
CA THR A 92 1.68 -9.51 6.02
C THR A 92 1.95 -8.08 6.52
N THR A 93 0.93 -7.28 6.76
CA THR A 93 1.06 -5.85 7.11
C THR A 93 1.85 -5.63 8.40
N SER A 94 1.57 -6.39 9.46
CA SER A 94 2.33 -6.32 10.72
C SER A 94 3.81 -6.66 10.50
N TRP A 95 4.10 -7.67 9.68
CA TRP A 95 5.46 -8.05 9.31
C TRP A 95 6.17 -6.97 8.47
N ILE A 96 5.50 -6.37 7.48
CA ILE A 96 6.07 -5.25 6.71
C ILE A 96 6.39 -4.08 7.65
N LYS A 97 5.45 -3.67 8.52
CA LYS A 97 5.66 -2.58 9.49
C LYS A 97 6.85 -2.84 10.43
N LYS A 98 7.10 -4.09 10.83
CA LYS A 98 8.27 -4.45 11.64
C LYS A 98 9.59 -4.28 10.89
N ILE A 99 9.59 -4.46 9.56
CA ILE A 99 10.78 -4.28 8.72
C ILE A 99 10.96 -2.81 8.33
N LEU A 100 9.85 -2.09 8.11
CA LEU A 100 9.80 -0.69 7.71
C LEU A 100 9.16 0.15 8.82
N PRO A 101 9.88 0.41 9.94
CA PRO A 101 9.29 0.99 11.14
C PRO A 101 8.74 2.40 10.94
N LYS A 102 9.20 3.15 9.92
CA LYS A 102 8.68 4.49 9.62
C LYS A 102 7.42 4.50 8.76
N ALA A 103 7.04 3.39 8.12
CA ALA A 103 5.83 3.33 7.32
C ALA A 103 4.59 3.64 8.18
N GLU A 104 3.68 4.48 7.71
CA GLU A 104 2.41 4.72 8.38
C GLU A 104 1.57 3.43 8.42
N LEU A 105 0.73 3.28 9.45
CA LEU A 105 -0.11 2.10 9.62
C LEU A 105 -1.51 2.47 10.11
N SER A 106 -2.52 2.13 9.31
CA SER A 106 -3.91 2.07 9.75
C SER A 106 -4.35 0.61 9.86
N ALA A 107 -4.35 0.09 11.09
CA ALA A 107 -4.80 -1.26 11.41
C ALA A 107 -6.15 -1.21 12.15
N TYR A 108 -7.19 -1.75 11.52
CA TYR A 108 -8.55 -1.75 12.06
C TYR A 108 -8.88 -3.11 12.69
N ASP A 109 -9.76 -3.18 13.69
CA ASP A 109 -10.19 -4.48 14.23
C ASP A 109 -11.20 -5.17 13.30
N ASN A 110 -12.05 -4.39 12.63
CA ASN A 110 -13.02 -4.83 11.63
C ASN A 110 -13.25 -3.71 10.59
N VAL A 111 -14.00 -4.02 9.53
CA VAL A 111 -14.40 -3.03 8.51
C VAL A 111 -15.86 -2.64 8.73
N VAL A 112 -16.06 -1.47 9.33
CA VAL A 112 -17.38 -0.89 9.62
C VAL A 112 -17.43 0.54 9.11
N VAL A 113 -18.40 0.84 8.26
CA VAL A 113 -18.59 2.16 7.66
C VAL A 113 -20.08 2.49 7.58
N GLY A 114 -20.48 3.62 8.16
CA GLY A 114 -21.88 4.06 8.16
C GLY A 114 -22.84 3.06 8.81
N GLY A 115 -22.39 2.33 9.82
CA GLY A 115 -23.16 1.28 10.50
C GLY A 115 -23.21 -0.07 9.78
N ASN A 116 -22.64 -0.18 8.57
CA ASN A 116 -22.58 -1.45 7.84
C ASN A 116 -21.31 -2.22 8.15
N TYR A 117 -21.44 -3.53 8.36
CA TYR A 117 -20.33 -4.46 8.53
C TYR A 117 -19.94 -5.05 7.18
N TYR A 118 -18.65 -5.01 6.87
CA TYR A 118 -18.06 -5.63 5.69
C TYR A 118 -17.09 -6.74 6.09
N SER A 119 -16.70 -7.56 5.11
CA SER A 119 -15.59 -8.50 5.31
C SER A 119 -14.35 -7.74 5.80
N GLY A 120 -13.62 -8.34 6.74
CA GLY A 120 -12.30 -7.83 7.18
C GLY A 120 -11.34 -7.61 6.02
N HIS A 121 -11.49 -8.39 4.94
CA HIS A 121 -10.68 -8.24 3.74
C HIS A 121 -10.89 -6.89 3.04
N SER A 122 -12.05 -6.25 3.19
CA SER A 122 -12.45 -5.06 2.44
C SER A 122 -11.94 -3.74 3.04
N ALA A 123 -10.72 -3.72 3.60
CA ALA A 123 -10.14 -2.53 4.21
C ALA A 123 -9.97 -1.34 3.23
N TRP A 124 -9.99 -1.60 1.92
CA TRP A 124 -10.00 -0.56 0.88
C TRP A 124 -11.25 0.34 0.92
N ILE A 125 -12.34 -0.06 1.59
CA ILE A 125 -13.50 0.82 1.77
C ILE A 125 -13.11 2.09 2.56
N TYR A 126 -12.24 1.96 3.57
CA TYR A 126 -11.70 3.11 4.30
C TYR A 126 -10.92 4.04 3.37
N VAL A 127 -10.09 3.47 2.50
CA VAL A 127 -9.28 4.22 1.52
C VAL A 127 -10.16 4.97 0.53
N ALA A 128 -11.16 4.31 -0.05
CA ALA A 128 -12.08 4.91 -1.02
C ALA A 128 -12.91 6.06 -0.42
N LYS A 129 -13.06 6.09 0.90
CA LYS A 129 -13.76 7.14 1.65
C LYS A 129 -12.80 8.15 2.31
N ASN A 130 -11.51 8.08 2.00
CA ASN A 130 -10.47 8.93 2.59
C ASN A 130 -10.50 8.98 4.13
N MET A 131 -10.77 7.84 4.76
CA MET A 131 -10.94 7.72 6.22
C MET A 131 -9.65 7.49 7.03
N PRO A 132 -8.56 6.90 6.49
CA PRO A 132 -7.32 6.81 7.25
C PRO A 132 -6.78 8.20 7.56
N ILE A 133 -6.42 8.43 8.82
CA ILE A 133 -5.84 9.68 9.32
C ILE A 133 -4.55 9.33 10.07
N ASN A 134 -3.46 10.04 9.80
CA ASN A 134 -2.18 9.83 10.47
C ASN A 134 -2.11 10.58 11.82
N ALA A 135 -1.00 10.45 12.53
CA ALA A 135 -0.82 11.12 13.83
C ALA A 135 -0.85 12.66 13.75
N ASN A 136 -0.61 13.23 12.58
CA ASN A 136 -0.63 14.68 12.33
C ASN A 136 -2.03 15.20 11.97
N GLY A 137 -3.03 14.32 11.86
CA GLY A 137 -4.39 14.70 11.46
C GLY A 137 -4.59 14.80 9.94
N GLU A 138 -3.62 14.38 9.13
CA GLU A 138 -3.76 14.35 7.67
C GLU A 138 -4.54 13.11 7.24
N THR A 139 -5.52 13.29 6.37
CA THR A 139 -6.17 12.17 5.70
C THR A 139 -5.21 11.51 4.70
N LEU A 140 -5.47 10.26 4.33
CA LEU A 140 -4.63 9.54 3.37
C LEU A 140 -4.38 10.32 2.08
N TRP A 141 -5.43 10.91 1.49
CA TRP A 141 -5.29 11.60 0.20
C TRP A 141 -4.52 12.92 0.35
N GLU A 142 -4.69 13.65 1.45
CA GLU A 142 -3.90 14.85 1.74
C GLU A 142 -2.43 14.50 1.95
N TRP A 143 -2.16 13.50 2.80
CA TRP A 143 -0.81 13.01 3.04
C TRP A 143 -0.14 12.58 1.73
N THR A 144 -0.86 11.84 0.86
CA THR A 144 -0.29 11.38 -0.40
C THR A 144 -0.02 12.54 -1.35
N ALA A 145 -0.94 13.51 -1.43
CA ALA A 145 -0.79 14.69 -2.28
C ALA A 145 0.39 15.59 -1.87
N ASN A 146 0.80 15.52 -0.60
CA ASN A 146 1.97 16.22 -0.06
C ASN A 146 3.30 15.51 -0.35
N GLN A 147 3.29 14.27 -0.86
CA GLN A 147 4.53 13.56 -1.17
C GLN A 147 5.05 13.94 -2.55
N THR A 148 6.37 14.09 -2.66
CA THR A 148 7.08 14.27 -3.93
C THR A 148 8.38 13.48 -3.89
N LEU A 149 8.85 13.05 -5.06
CA LEU A 149 10.24 12.66 -5.23
C LEU A 149 11.10 13.93 -5.12
N GLU A 150 12.21 13.84 -4.37
CA GLU A 150 13.25 14.89 -4.27
C GLU A 150 14.16 14.90 -5.50
#